data_AF-A0A6J5I550-F1
#
_entry.id   AF-A0A6J5I550-F1
#
_cell.length_a   1.000
_cell.length_b   1.000
_cell.length_c   1.000
_cell.angle_alpha   90.00
_cell.angle_beta   90.00
_cell.angle_gamma   90.00
#
_symmetry.space_group_name_H-M   'P 1'
#
loop_
_entity.id
_entity.type
_entity.pdbx_description
1 polymer ?
#
loop_
_entity_poly.entity_id
_entity_poly.type
_entity_poly.pdbx_seq_one_letter_code
_entity_poly.pdbx_strand_id
1 'polypeptide(L)' 'MKVAVTYTRTADNRPLVVLDGGPFNGVELTLERLHMLVRQLDDAAFIAERRPVNGRHFIPATTEFTI' A
#
# COMPACT_ATOMS: atom_id res chain seq x y z
N MET A 1 13.27 2.77 6.19
CA MET A 1 12.60 3.20 4.95
C MET A 1 11.14 3.47 5.29
N LYS A 2 10.60 4.60 4.85
CA LYS A 2 9.20 4.98 5.06
C LYS A 2 8.46 4.86 3.74
N VAL A 3 7.36 4.13 3.71
CA VAL A 3 6.52 4.02 2.51
C VAL A 3 5.13 4.51 2.87
N ALA A 4 4.70 5.57 2.20
CA ALA A 4 3.34 6.04 2.21
C ALA A 4 2.48 5.16 1.30
N VAL A 5 1.32 4.77 1.80
CA VAL A 5 0.35 3.92 1.11
C VAL A 5 -0.94 4.71 0.99
N THR A 6 -1.39 4.96 -0.22
CA THR A 6 -2.70 5.55 -0.47
C THR A 6 -3.65 4.51 -1.02
N TYR A 7 -4.71 4.22 -0.27
CA TYR A 7 -5.80 3.34 -0.67
C TYR A 7 -6.83 4.14 -1.46
N THR A 8 -7.00 3.78 -2.72
CA THR A 8 -7.91 4.44 -3.67
C THR A 8 -8.58 3.39 -4.55
N ARG A 9 -9.04 3.78 -5.73
CA ARG A 9 -9.69 2.90 -6.70
C ARG A 9 -9.28 3.22 -8.13
N THR A 10 -9.42 2.24 -9.00
CA THR A 10 -9.32 2.42 -10.45
C THR A 10 -10.54 3.15 -11.01
N ALA A 11 -10.47 3.58 -12.28
CA ALA A 11 -11.59 4.23 -12.97
C ALA A 11 -12.83 3.32 -13.10
N ASP A 12 -12.64 2.00 -13.16
CA ASP A 12 -13.70 0.99 -13.17
C ASP A 12 -14.07 0.46 -11.77
N ASN A 13 -13.67 1.20 -10.71
CA ASN A 13 -14.00 0.94 -9.31
C ASN A 13 -13.47 -0.37 -8.72
N ARG A 14 -12.23 -0.74 -9.04
CA ARG A 14 -11.51 -1.83 -8.34
C ARG A 14 -10.58 -1.25 -7.27
N PRO A 15 -10.25 -2.00 -6.22
CA PRO A 15 -9.26 -1.58 -5.23
C PRO A 15 -7.94 -1.22 -5.90
N LEU A 16 -7.36 -0.07 -5.50
CA LEU A 16 -6.08 0.39 -5.99
C LEU A 16 -5.24 0.88 -4.81
N VAL A 17 -3.97 0.50 -4.79
CA VAL A 17 -3.01 0.94 -3.78
C VAL A 17 -1.89 1.68 -4.49
N VAL A 18 -1.62 2.91 -4.07
CA VAL A 18 -0.47 3.69 -4.52
C VAL A 18 0.59 3.63 -3.42
N LEU A 19 1.80 3.19 -3.78
CA LEU A 19 2.95 3.17 -2.88
C LEU A 19 3.88 4.32 -3.26
N ASP A 20 4.21 5.16 -2.28
CA ASP A 20 5.07 6.33 -2.44
C ASP A 20 6.13 6.35 -1.31
N GLY A 21 7.31 6.90 -1.56
CA GLY A 21 8.31 7.15 -0.52
C GLY A 21 9.40 6.09 -0.24
N GLY A 22 9.45 4.94 -0.90
CA GLY A 22 10.61 4.04 -0.83
C GLY A 22 11.60 4.28 -1.99
N PRO A 23 12.89 3.88 -1.92
CA PRO A 23 13.74 3.82 -3.10
C PRO A 23 13.27 2.61 -3.91
N PHE A 24 12.23 2.79 -4.73
CA PHE A 24 11.73 1.77 -5.66
C PHE A 24 12.69 1.52 -6.83
N ASN A 25 13.90 2.09 -6.77
CA ASN A 25 14.96 1.93 -7.76
C ASN A 25 16.27 1.61 -7.05
N GLY A 26 16.80 0.39 -7.27
CA GLY A 26 18.12 -0.02 -6.77
C GLY A 26 18.23 -0.23 -5.25
N VAL A 27 17.19 -0.78 -4.60
CA VAL A 27 17.22 -1.05 -3.15
C VAL A 27 17.95 -2.36 -2.81
N GLU A 28 18.88 -2.26 -1.88
CA GLU A 28 19.54 -3.40 -1.24
C GLU A 28 18.94 -3.63 0.15
N LEU A 29 18.36 -4.81 0.38
CA LEU A 29 17.81 -5.23 1.68
C LEU A 29 18.46 -6.52 2.15
N THR A 30 18.60 -6.66 3.46
CA THR A 30 18.83 -7.97 4.08
C THR A 30 17.58 -8.84 3.92
N LEU A 31 17.72 -10.16 4.02
CA LEU A 31 16.58 -11.09 3.95
C LEU A 31 15.50 -10.73 4.98
N GLU A 32 15.89 -10.43 6.22
CA GLU A 32 14.95 -10.03 7.27
C GLU A 32 14.09 -8.83 6.87
N ARG A 33 14.71 -7.77 6.35
CA ARG A 33 13.99 -6.56 5.91
C ARG A 33 13.15 -6.79 4.67
N LEU A 34 13.59 -7.68 3.77
CA LEU A 34 12.79 -8.11 2.62
C LEU A 34 11.53 -8.84 3.08
N HIS A 35 11.63 -9.76 4.04
CA HIS A 35 10.46 -10.44 4.62
C HIS A 35 9.52 -9.46 5.35
N MET A 36 10.06 -8.45 6.03
CA MET A 36 9.24 -7.39 6.64
C MET A 36 8.49 -6.58 5.58
N LEU A 37 9.15 -6.18 4.48
CA LEU A 37 8.51 -5.49 3.37
C LEU A 37 7.37 -6.31 2.77
N VAL A 38 7.59 -7.60 2.51
CA VAL A 38 6.55 -8.51 1.98
C VAL A 38 5.32 -8.52 2.89
N ARG A 39 5.51 -8.67 4.22
CA ARG A 39 4.40 -8.66 5.18
C ARG A 39 3.62 -7.34 5.16
N GLN A 40 4.31 -6.20 5.10
CA GLN A 40 3.66 -4.89 5.04
C GLN A 40 2.86 -4.70 3.73
N LEU A 41 3.35 -5.24 2.62
CA LEU A 41 2.63 -5.22 1.34
C LEU A 41 1.39 -6.13 1.38
N ASP A 42 1.49 -7.30 1.98
CA ASP A 42 0.35 -8.21 2.17
C ASP A 42 -0.73 -7.57 3.05
N ASP A 43 -0.34 -6.90 4.15
CA ASP A 43 -1.26 -6.17 5.02
C ASP A 43 -1.97 -5.03 4.26
N ALA A 44 -1.22 -4.27 3.44
CA ALA A 44 -1.80 -3.22 2.62
C ALA A 44 -2.81 -3.78 1.60
N ALA A 45 -2.51 -4.89 0.95
CA ALA A 45 -3.43 -5.56 0.03
C ALA A 45 -4.71 -6.01 0.76
N PHE A 46 -4.56 -6.65 1.93
CA PHE A 46 -5.68 -7.09 2.77
C PHE A 46 -6.60 -5.93 3.17
N ILE A 47 -6.03 -4.77 3.52
CA ILE A 47 -6.80 -3.57 3.85
C ILE A 47 -7.54 -3.06 2.61
N ALA A 48 -6.85 -2.96 1.47
CA ALA A 48 -7.42 -2.42 0.22
C ALA A 48 -8.67 -3.18 -0.23
N GLU A 49 -8.65 -4.52 -0.15
CA GLU A 49 -9.78 -5.39 -0.50
C GLU A 49 -11.06 -5.11 0.31
N ARG A 50 -10.91 -4.60 1.53
CA ARG A 50 -12.02 -4.36 2.46
C ARG A 50 -12.55 -2.94 2.41
N ARG A 51 -11.83 -2.01 1.75
CA ARG A 51 -12.27 -0.62 1.69
C ARG A 51 -13.39 -0.45 0.65
N PRO A 52 -14.36 0.46 0.90
CA PRO A 52 -15.33 0.83 -0.11
C PRO A 52 -14.62 1.41 -1.32
N VAL A 53 -14.98 0.93 -2.51
CA VAL A 53 -14.50 1.45 -3.80
C VAL A 53 -15.61 2.17 -4.59
N ASN A 54 -16.81 2.28 -4.01
CA ASN A 54 -18.01 2.81 -4.68
C ASN A 54 -18.81 3.73 -3.76
N GLY A 55 -19.55 4.65 -4.40
CA GLY A 55 -20.55 5.49 -3.73
C GLY A 55 -19.97 6.48 -2.73
N ARG A 56 -20.85 7.06 -1.90
CA ARG A 56 -20.52 8.12 -0.92
C ARG A 56 -19.58 7.70 0.22
N HIS A 57 -19.36 6.40 0.38
CA HIS A 57 -18.49 5.84 1.42
C HIS A 57 -17.04 5.67 0.93
N PHE A 58 -16.78 5.86 -0.37
CA PHE A 58 -15.42 5.93 -0.90
C PHE A 58 -14.77 7.25 -0.48
N ILE A 59 -13.69 7.14 0.29
CA ILE A 59 -12.81 8.24 0.64
C ILE A 59 -11.38 7.70 0.57
N PRO A 60 -10.48 8.28 -0.24
CA PRO A 60 -9.07 7.92 -0.21
C PRO A 60 -8.50 8.01 1.21
N ALA A 61 -7.70 7.04 1.61
CA ALA A 61 -7.05 7.04 2.92
C ALA A 61 -5.56 6.76 2.76
N THR A 62 -4.77 7.35 3.65
CA THR A 62 -3.32 7.21 3.63
C THR A 62 -2.84 6.58 4.92
N THR A 63 -1.83 5.72 4.82
CA THR A 63 -1.11 5.13 5.96
C THR A 63 0.38 5.15 5.63
N GLU A 64 1.23 5.17 6.65
CA GLU A 64 2.68 5.06 6.49
C GLU A 64 3.15 3.83 7.24
N PHE A 65 4.00 3.01 6.61
CA PHE A 65 4.72 1.96 7.32
C PHE A 65 6.24 2.18 7.24
N THR A 66 6.95 1.69 8.26
CA THR A 66 8.40 1.81 8.39
C THR A 66 9.05 0.42 8.41
N ILE A 67 10.09 0.26 7.59
CA ILE A 67 10.85 -0.99 7.38
C ILE A 67 12.35 -0.73 7.51
#